data_AF-A0A2E5VD75-F1
#
_entry.id   AF-A0A2E5VD75-F1
#
_cell.length_a   1.000
_cell.length_b   1.000
_cell.length_c   1.000
_cell.angle_alpha   90.00
_cell.angle_beta   90.00
_cell.angle_gamma   90.00
#
_symmetry.space_group_name_H-M   'P 1'
#
loop_
_entity.id
_entity.type
_entity.pdbx_description
1 polymer ?
#
loop_
_entity_poly.entity_id
_entity_poly.type
_entity_poly.pdbx_seq_one_letter_code
_entity_poly.pdbx_strand_id
1 'polypeptide(L)'
;MKKKGIVWIREDLRIKDNPALSFATLNHEIVSALFIYNPKLFDDRREAQKWWLCRSLESFKAELLNYNINLEILIGDEIEIFKKFKVSQEICVYSNKVYEPSQKDLEKKIGEHFKKEDIYFKFFKGNILIEYHEVKKDDGTPFKVFTPFWKNAEQRYLDKVPLKPTILKKTKKLELIFKNSINPKKILPKKNWYKKFEKYWSPTETEALKITKEFIKKKIERYGDTRDFPNIEGTSKISPFLKHGQISVETIWRSCSEIKNKGKGYRKYINELGWREFSHSLINNFPEMLKGNLRKEFDYFPWIKNNKYLLAWKNGMTGYPIVDAGMRELYETG
;
A
#
# COMPACT_ATOMS: atom_id res chain seq x y z
N MET A 1 11.42 30.33 13.88
CA MET A 1 11.79 30.02 12.48
C MET A 1 10.79 29.02 11.90
N LYS A 2 10.54 29.04 10.59
CA LYS A 2 9.55 28.13 9.97
C LYS A 2 10.17 26.74 9.85
N LYS A 3 9.74 25.79 10.70
CA LYS A 3 10.19 24.39 10.67
C LYS A 3 10.00 23.79 9.27
N LYS A 4 10.90 22.88 8.86
CA LYS A 4 10.81 22.13 7.58
C LYS A 4 9.90 20.92 7.74
N GLY A 5 9.05 20.64 6.76
CA GLY A 5 8.17 19.47 6.77
C GLY A 5 8.84 18.25 6.12
N ILE A 6 8.89 17.13 6.82
CA ILE A 6 9.29 15.83 6.27
C ILE A 6 8.05 14.95 6.18
N VAL A 7 7.78 14.41 5.01
CA VAL A 7 6.69 13.46 4.80
C VAL A 7 7.29 12.08 4.60
N TRP A 8 7.19 11.21 5.60
CA TRP A 8 7.67 9.84 5.52
C TRP A 8 6.71 9.00 4.68
N ILE A 9 7.13 8.67 3.47
CA ILE A 9 6.38 7.91 2.47
C ILE A 9 6.75 6.43 2.57
N ARG A 10 5.74 5.56 2.49
CA ARG A 10 5.86 4.10 2.65
C ARG A 10 5.01 3.36 1.61
N GLU A 11 3.71 3.23 1.89
CA GLU A 11 2.71 2.54 1.04
C GLU A 11 1.67 3.55 0.53
N ASP A 12 2.16 4.73 0.14
CA ASP A 12 1.37 5.92 -0.23
C ASP A 12 2.09 6.77 -1.29
N LEU A 13 2.67 6.11 -2.30
CA LEU A 13 3.37 6.71 -3.44
C LEU A 13 2.41 7.39 -4.43
N ARG A 14 1.69 8.41 -3.96
CA ARG A 14 0.72 9.20 -4.72
C ARG A 14 0.65 10.64 -4.23
N ILE A 15 0.25 11.52 -5.13
CA ILE A 15 -0.09 12.92 -4.89
C ILE A 15 -1.54 13.06 -4.43
N LYS A 16 -2.48 12.37 -5.09
CA LYS A 16 -3.91 12.52 -4.83
C LYS A 16 -4.32 11.77 -3.56
N ASP A 17 -5.24 12.35 -2.79
CA ASP A 17 -5.72 11.78 -1.52
C ASP A 17 -4.57 11.35 -0.60
N ASN A 18 -3.55 12.21 -0.45
CA ASN A 18 -2.42 12.02 0.46
C ASN A 18 -2.48 13.05 1.60
N PRO A 19 -3.11 12.73 2.75
CA PRO A 19 -3.31 13.67 3.85
C PRO A 19 -2.02 14.19 4.47
N ALA A 20 -1.03 13.32 4.67
CA ALA A 20 0.27 13.72 5.23
C ALA A 20 1.00 14.73 4.33
N LEU A 21 1.04 14.46 3.02
CA LEU A 21 1.68 15.34 2.05
C LEU A 21 0.92 16.68 1.93
N SER A 22 -0.41 16.62 1.82
CA SER A 22 -1.27 17.81 1.80
C SER A 22 -1.06 18.67 3.04
N PHE A 23 -1.14 18.09 4.24
CA PHE A 23 -0.95 18.83 5.48
C PHE A 23 0.44 19.47 5.56
N ALA A 24 1.50 18.75 5.17
CA ALA A 24 2.84 19.31 5.17
C ALA A 24 2.95 20.55 4.27
N THR A 25 2.43 20.49 3.04
CA THR A 25 2.49 21.64 2.10
C THR A 25 1.65 22.84 2.51
N LEU A 26 0.63 22.64 3.33
CA LEU A 26 -0.20 23.73 3.86
C LEU A 26 0.46 24.44 5.04
N ASN A 27 1.37 23.78 5.75
CA ASN A 27 1.94 24.27 7.02
C ASN A 27 3.43 24.64 6.94
N HIS A 28 4.13 24.28 5.86
CA HIS A 28 5.57 24.49 5.72
C HIS A 28 5.96 25.09 4.37
N GLU A 29 6.96 25.97 4.38
CA GLU A 29 7.50 26.57 3.16
C GLU A 29 8.49 25.68 2.42
N ILE A 30 9.12 24.75 3.15
CA ILE A 30 10.02 23.70 2.66
C ILE A 30 9.41 22.36 3.08
N VAL A 31 9.13 21.50 2.10
CA VAL A 31 8.68 20.13 2.33
C VAL A 31 9.56 19.17 1.53
N SER A 32 9.95 18.08 2.16
CA SER A 32 10.62 16.95 1.50
C SER A 32 9.88 15.65 1.78
N ALA A 33 9.71 14.83 0.76
CA ALA A 33 9.25 13.46 0.90
C ALA A 33 10.46 12.56 1.20
N LEU A 34 10.36 11.76 2.26
CA LEU A 34 11.39 10.82 2.67
C LEU A 34 10.88 9.39 2.46
N PHE A 35 11.60 8.61 1.67
CA PHE A 35 11.45 7.16 1.61
C PHE A 35 12.66 6.49 2.25
N ILE A 36 12.44 5.48 3.08
CA ILE A 36 13.52 4.69 3.69
C ILE A 36 13.48 3.29 3.07
N TYR A 37 14.49 2.96 2.29
CA TYR A 37 14.70 1.61 1.79
C TYR A 37 15.42 0.78 2.85
N ASN A 38 14.74 -0.23 3.40
CA ASN A 38 15.33 -1.17 4.34
C ASN A 38 15.72 -2.48 3.61
N PRO A 39 17.01 -2.72 3.32
CA PRO A 39 17.47 -3.92 2.62
C PRO A 39 16.97 -5.23 3.22
N LYS A 40 16.83 -5.29 4.56
CA LYS A 40 16.39 -6.51 5.28
C LYS A 40 14.97 -6.94 4.89
N LEU A 41 14.13 -6.01 4.43
CA LEU A 41 12.75 -6.30 4.04
C LEU A 41 12.63 -6.73 2.57
N PHE A 42 13.55 -6.30 1.71
CA PHE A 42 13.41 -6.39 0.26
C PHE A 42 14.43 -7.31 -0.40
N ASP A 43 15.72 -7.17 -0.05
CA ASP A 43 16.80 -7.89 -0.72
C ASP A 43 16.64 -9.40 -0.52
N ASP A 44 16.83 -10.15 -1.61
CA ASP A 44 16.72 -11.61 -1.70
C ASP A 44 15.34 -12.21 -1.36
N ARG A 45 14.32 -11.37 -1.18
CA ARG A 45 12.96 -11.79 -0.75
C ARG A 45 11.85 -11.23 -1.62
N ARG A 46 11.98 -9.99 -2.10
CA ARG A 46 10.90 -9.24 -2.76
C ARG A 46 11.36 -8.59 -4.06
N GLU A 47 12.11 -9.32 -4.88
CA GLU A 47 12.75 -8.76 -6.08
C GLU A 47 11.73 -8.19 -7.10
N ALA A 48 10.55 -8.80 -7.27
CA ALA A 48 9.46 -8.23 -8.07
C ALA A 48 9.00 -6.86 -7.54
N GLN A 49 8.81 -6.76 -6.22
CA GLN A 49 8.42 -5.52 -5.57
C GLN A 49 9.54 -4.48 -5.59
N LYS A 50 10.82 -4.87 -5.60
CA LYS A 50 11.94 -3.94 -5.78
C LYS A 50 11.90 -3.25 -7.13
N TRP A 51 11.60 -4.01 -8.20
CA TRP A 51 11.38 -3.41 -9.52
C TRP A 51 10.20 -2.44 -9.50
N TRP A 52 9.05 -2.87 -8.97
CA TRP A 52 7.84 -2.02 -8.86
C TRP A 52 8.15 -0.74 -8.08
N LEU A 53 8.75 -0.88 -6.91
CA LEU A 53 9.13 0.23 -6.03
C LEU A 53 10.09 1.19 -6.71
N CYS A 54 11.13 0.70 -7.39
CA CYS A 54 12.06 1.54 -8.13
C CYS A 54 11.31 2.40 -9.15
N ARG A 55 10.46 1.79 -9.99
CA ARG A 55 9.69 2.51 -11.01
C ARG A 55 8.72 3.52 -10.41
N SER A 56 8.06 3.15 -9.31
CA SER A 56 7.14 4.07 -8.61
C SER A 56 7.86 5.24 -7.95
N LEU A 57 9.03 5.04 -7.35
CA LEU A 57 9.83 6.14 -6.79
C LEU A 57 10.36 7.07 -7.89
N GLU A 58 10.73 6.54 -9.07
CA GLU A 58 11.12 7.36 -10.23
C GLU A 58 9.96 8.27 -10.68
N SER A 59 8.77 7.70 -10.88
CA SER A 59 7.57 8.45 -11.27
C SER A 59 7.16 9.47 -10.21
N PHE A 60 7.08 9.03 -8.95
CA PHE A 60 6.66 9.87 -7.84
C PHE A 60 7.63 11.04 -7.61
N LYS A 61 8.94 10.81 -7.78
CA LYS A 61 9.94 11.89 -7.74
C LYS A 61 9.66 12.96 -8.80
N ALA A 62 9.36 12.56 -10.03
CA ALA A 62 9.05 13.51 -11.10
C ALA A 62 7.77 14.29 -10.81
N GLU A 63 6.73 13.63 -10.28
CA GLU A 63 5.46 14.26 -9.92
C GLU A 63 5.61 15.27 -8.78
N LEU A 64 6.39 14.95 -7.74
CA LEU A 64 6.65 15.84 -6.59
C LEU A 64 7.36 17.14 -6.99
N LEU A 65 8.21 17.11 -8.01
CA LEU A 65 8.92 18.32 -8.47
C LEU A 65 7.97 19.40 -9.00
N ASN A 66 6.80 19.02 -9.54
CA ASN A 66 5.78 19.98 -9.96
C ASN A 66 5.28 20.85 -8.77
N TYR A 67 5.42 20.34 -7.55
CA TYR A 67 5.02 20.98 -6.30
C TYR A 67 6.20 21.55 -5.50
N ASN A 68 7.42 21.64 -6.09
CA ASN A 68 8.65 22.04 -5.40
C ASN A 68 9.00 21.14 -4.20
N ILE A 69 8.69 19.84 -4.28
CA ILE A 69 9.00 18.87 -3.23
C ILE A 69 10.09 17.93 -3.74
N ASN A 70 11.13 17.72 -2.93
CA ASN A 70 12.14 16.69 -3.20
C ASN A 70 11.65 15.31 -2.74
N LEU A 71 12.04 14.26 -3.46
CA LEU A 71 12.03 12.89 -2.94
C LEU A 71 13.45 12.52 -2.52
N GLU A 72 13.63 12.27 -1.23
CA GLU A 72 14.87 11.85 -0.62
C GLU A 72 14.77 10.39 -0.19
N ILE A 73 15.76 9.58 -0.56
CA ILE A 73 15.74 8.14 -0.35
C ILE A 73 16.94 7.74 0.48
N LEU A 74 16.70 7.26 1.70
CA LEU A 74 17.76 6.78 2.58
C LEU A 74 17.78 5.25 2.58
N ILE A 75 18.96 4.66 2.77
CA ILE A 75 19.11 3.22 2.97
C ILE A 75 19.35 2.96 4.45
N GLY A 76 18.56 2.07 5.05
CA GLY A 76 18.80 1.61 6.41
C GLY A 76 17.55 1.13 7.13
N ASP A 77 17.72 0.89 8.42
CA ASP A 77 16.61 0.63 9.33
C ASP A 77 15.93 1.95 9.72
N GLU A 78 14.61 1.97 9.68
CA GLU A 78 13.80 3.16 9.92
C GLU A 78 14.00 3.71 11.33
N ILE A 79 14.07 2.85 12.35
CA ILE A 79 14.30 3.28 13.73
C ILE A 79 15.67 3.92 13.86
N GLU A 80 16.70 3.30 13.30
CA GLU A 80 18.07 3.80 13.40
C GLU A 80 18.28 5.11 12.62
N ILE A 81 17.51 5.34 11.56
CA ILE A 81 17.50 6.62 10.84
C ILE A 81 16.80 7.69 11.69
N PHE A 82 15.58 7.42 12.17
CA PHE A 82 14.80 8.42 12.91
C PHE A 82 15.39 8.74 14.29
N LYS A 83 16.11 7.81 14.94
CA LYS A 83 16.84 8.06 16.19
C LYS A 83 17.88 9.18 16.06
N LYS A 84 18.38 9.43 14.85
CA LYS A 84 19.36 10.49 14.58
C LYS A 84 18.69 11.88 14.49
N PHE A 85 17.36 11.93 14.43
CA PHE A 85 16.65 13.19 14.29
C PHE A 85 16.65 13.91 15.64
N LYS A 86 16.89 15.23 15.60
CA LYS A 86 17.02 16.11 16.77
C LYS A 86 16.26 17.41 16.55
N VAL A 87 15.77 18.03 17.62
CA VAL A 87 15.06 19.34 17.56
C VAL A 87 15.88 20.43 16.87
N SER A 88 17.21 20.39 17.01
CA SER A 88 18.14 21.35 16.39
C SER A 88 18.10 21.39 14.87
N GLN A 89 17.48 20.40 14.22
CA GLN A 89 17.28 20.38 12.77
C GLN A 89 16.05 21.19 12.33
N GLU A 90 15.22 21.66 13.28
CA GLU A 90 13.99 22.43 13.02
C GLU A 90 13.03 21.73 12.05
N ILE A 91 12.79 20.43 12.25
CA ILE A 91 11.93 19.60 11.39
C ILE A 91 10.61 19.20 12.07
N CYS A 92 9.59 18.96 11.25
CA CYS A 92 8.34 18.29 11.63
C CYS A 92 8.17 17.03 10.76
N VAL A 93 7.64 15.94 11.33
CA VAL A 93 7.48 14.66 10.61
C VAL A 93 6.01 14.27 10.45
N TYR A 94 5.60 14.01 9.22
CA TYR A 94 4.25 13.62 8.85
C TYR A 94 4.26 12.27 8.17
N SER A 95 3.25 11.43 8.43
CA SER A 95 3.09 10.20 7.66
C SER A 95 1.66 9.71 7.67
N ASN A 96 1.25 8.98 6.65
CA ASN A 96 0.01 8.22 6.67
C ASN A 96 0.27 6.87 7.30
N LYS A 97 -0.61 6.39 8.18
CA LYS A 97 -0.48 5.06 8.84
C LYS A 97 -0.35 3.93 7.81
N VAL A 98 0.40 2.89 8.15
CA VAL A 98 0.39 1.61 7.43
C VAL A 98 -0.24 0.54 8.31
N TYR A 99 -1.26 -0.15 7.80
CA TYR A 99 -2.10 -1.06 8.59
C TYR A 99 -1.56 -2.50 8.64
N GLU A 100 -0.28 -2.61 8.97
CA GLU A 100 0.43 -3.86 9.24
C GLU A 100 0.88 -3.87 10.71
N PRO A 101 0.74 -4.99 11.46
CA PRO A 101 1.09 -5.03 12.88
C PRO A 101 2.51 -4.55 13.19
N SER A 102 3.50 -4.96 12.37
CA SER A 102 4.89 -4.53 12.55
C SER A 102 5.10 -3.04 12.34
N GLN A 103 4.28 -2.40 11.49
CA GLN A 103 4.35 -0.95 11.23
C GLN A 103 3.75 -0.16 12.39
N LYS A 104 2.71 -0.67 13.06
CA LYS A 104 2.16 -0.05 14.27
C LYS A 104 3.20 0.02 15.40
N ASP A 105 3.94 -1.06 15.61
CA ASP A 105 5.02 -1.10 16.61
C ASP A 105 6.18 -0.15 16.24
N LEU A 106 6.50 -0.08 14.95
CA LEU A 106 7.51 0.84 14.41
C LEU A 106 7.10 2.30 14.64
N GLU A 107 5.88 2.68 14.25
CA GLU A 107 5.33 4.03 14.44
C GLU A 107 5.29 4.43 15.92
N LYS A 108 4.95 3.49 16.81
CA LYS A 108 4.98 3.73 18.26
C LYS A 108 6.39 4.10 18.74
N LYS A 109 7.40 3.27 18.41
CA LYS A 109 8.80 3.50 18.83
C LYS A 109 9.37 4.81 18.27
N ILE A 110 9.08 5.11 17.01
CA ILE A 110 9.50 6.37 16.37
C ILE A 110 8.80 7.56 17.04
N GLY A 111 7.49 7.45 17.30
CA GLY A 111 6.73 8.50 17.99
C GLY A 111 7.22 8.76 19.42
N GLU A 112 7.58 7.72 20.16
CA GLU A 112 8.21 7.83 21.48
C GLU A 112 9.55 8.59 21.42
N HIS A 113 10.38 8.28 20.41
CA HIS A 113 11.63 9.01 20.16
C HIS A 113 11.37 10.49 19.83
N PHE A 114 10.43 10.78 18.94
CA PHE A 114 10.10 12.17 18.58
C PHE A 114 9.55 12.98 19.75
N LYS A 115 8.74 12.37 20.64
CA LYS A 115 8.31 13.03 21.88
C LYS A 115 9.50 13.37 22.77
N LYS A 116 10.43 12.43 22.94
CA LYS A 116 11.64 12.62 23.76
C LYS A 116 12.52 13.76 23.23
N GLU A 117 12.64 13.88 21.92
CA GLU A 117 13.46 14.89 21.25
C GLU A 117 12.71 16.18 20.92
N ASP A 118 11.49 16.39 21.41
CA ASP A 118 10.63 17.56 21.10
C ASP A 118 10.45 17.84 19.59
N ILE A 119 10.37 16.78 18.80
CA ILE A 119 10.09 16.83 17.37
C ILE A 119 8.58 16.72 17.17
N TYR A 120 7.97 17.73 16.53
CA TYR A 120 6.56 17.65 16.20
C TYR A 120 6.32 16.58 15.13
N PHE A 121 5.37 15.69 15.39
CA PHE A 121 4.98 14.67 14.43
C PHE A 121 3.48 14.44 14.41
N LYS A 122 2.97 13.96 13.27
CA LYS A 122 1.56 13.59 13.13
C LYS A 122 1.36 12.44 12.16
N PHE A 123 0.65 11.42 12.61
CA PHE A 123 0.21 10.29 11.80
C PHE A 123 -1.25 10.51 11.35
N PHE A 124 -1.49 10.41 10.04
CA PHE A 124 -2.82 10.51 9.43
C PHE A 124 -3.39 9.13 9.13
N LYS A 125 -4.72 9.05 8.92
CA LYS A 125 -5.37 7.83 8.42
C LYS A 125 -4.67 7.39 7.12
N GLY A 126 -4.36 6.11 7.03
CA GLY A 126 -3.71 5.51 5.86
C GLY A 126 -4.69 5.10 4.77
N ASN A 127 -4.26 4.16 3.93
CA ASN A 127 -5.02 3.69 2.78
C ASN A 127 -6.07 2.62 3.16
N ILE A 128 -7.09 2.98 3.93
CA ILE A 128 -8.23 2.12 4.28
C ILE A 128 -9.55 2.91 4.22
N LEU A 129 -10.67 2.24 4.08
CA LEU A 129 -11.99 2.87 4.14
C LEU A 129 -12.39 3.14 5.60
N ILE A 130 -12.19 2.16 6.48
CA ILE A 130 -12.60 2.26 7.89
C ILE A 130 -11.57 1.67 8.83
N GLU A 131 -11.31 2.37 9.93
CA GLU A 131 -10.37 1.93 10.96
C GLU A 131 -10.85 0.61 11.60
N TYR A 132 -10.02 -0.44 11.59
CA TYR A 132 -10.44 -1.80 12.00
C TYR A 132 -11.01 -1.89 13.42
N HIS A 133 -10.54 -1.03 14.33
CA HIS A 133 -10.98 -0.98 15.73
C HIS A 133 -12.36 -0.35 15.89
N GLU A 134 -12.85 0.37 14.88
CA GLU A 134 -14.21 0.87 14.82
C GLU A 134 -15.19 -0.19 14.30
N VAL A 135 -14.73 -1.34 13.82
CA VAL A 135 -15.58 -2.43 13.28
C VAL A 135 -15.61 -3.62 14.24
N LYS A 136 -16.54 -3.59 15.20
CA LYS A 136 -16.74 -4.61 16.23
C LYS A 136 -18.17 -5.15 16.22
N LYS A 137 -18.33 -6.37 16.74
CA LYS A 137 -19.63 -6.95 17.10
C LYS A 137 -20.23 -6.22 18.31
N ASP A 138 -21.48 -6.54 18.61
CA ASP A 138 -22.22 -5.96 19.74
C ASP A 138 -21.58 -6.32 21.09
N ASP A 139 -20.94 -7.49 21.20
CA ASP A 139 -20.16 -7.92 22.37
C ASP A 139 -18.75 -7.28 22.46
N GLY A 140 -18.42 -6.36 21.54
CA GLY A 140 -17.12 -5.70 21.47
C GLY A 140 -15.99 -6.55 20.85
N THR A 141 -16.24 -7.80 20.48
CA THR A 141 -15.24 -8.70 19.88
C THR A 141 -15.06 -8.44 18.37
N PRO A 142 -13.88 -8.74 17.80
CA PRO A 142 -13.66 -8.62 16.36
C PRO A 142 -14.42 -9.68 15.56
N PHE A 143 -14.76 -9.36 14.32
CA PHE A 143 -15.34 -10.31 13.38
C PHE A 143 -14.28 -11.30 12.85
N LYS A 144 -14.68 -12.56 12.69
CA LYS A 144 -13.89 -13.63 12.04
C LYS A 144 -14.51 -14.13 10.73
N VAL A 145 -15.67 -13.58 10.34
CA VAL A 145 -16.42 -13.96 9.14
C VAL A 145 -16.68 -12.72 8.29
N PHE A 146 -16.44 -12.83 6.99
CA PHE A 146 -16.48 -11.72 6.05
C PHE A 146 -17.85 -11.02 5.96
N THR A 147 -18.93 -11.77 5.69
CA THR A 147 -20.25 -11.18 5.44
C THR A 147 -20.74 -10.25 6.55
N PRO A 148 -20.78 -10.65 7.84
CA PRO A 148 -21.20 -9.75 8.91
C PRO A 148 -20.20 -8.62 9.18
N PHE A 149 -18.89 -8.86 9.00
CA PHE A 149 -17.87 -7.80 9.05
C PHE A 149 -18.17 -6.72 8.01
N TRP A 150 -18.34 -7.11 6.75
CA TRP A 150 -18.44 -6.16 5.65
C TRP A 150 -19.74 -5.39 5.69
N LYS A 151 -20.87 -6.03 6.04
CA LYS A 151 -22.14 -5.34 6.27
C LYS A 151 -22.00 -4.23 7.31
N ASN A 152 -21.31 -4.50 8.41
CA ASN A 152 -21.10 -3.53 9.49
C ASN A 152 -20.09 -2.44 9.11
N ALA A 153 -18.96 -2.81 8.50
CA ALA A 153 -17.91 -1.90 8.04
C ALA A 153 -18.42 -0.92 6.98
N GLU A 154 -19.12 -1.43 5.98
CA GLU A 154 -19.69 -0.63 4.89
C GLU A 154 -20.73 0.36 5.41
N GLN A 155 -21.65 -0.08 6.27
CA GLN A 155 -22.65 0.81 6.87
C GLN A 155 -21.98 1.94 7.67
N ARG A 156 -21.04 1.60 8.57
CA ARG A 156 -20.30 2.60 9.36
C ARG A 156 -19.52 3.57 8.47
N TYR A 157 -18.96 3.11 7.37
CA TYR A 157 -18.28 3.98 6.42
C TYR A 157 -19.26 4.93 5.71
N LEU A 158 -20.43 4.44 5.30
CA LEU A 158 -21.48 5.25 4.67
C LEU A 158 -22.10 6.28 5.62
N ASP A 159 -22.18 5.98 6.92
CA ASP A 159 -22.71 6.88 7.94
C ASP A 159 -21.73 8.03 8.28
N LYS A 160 -20.45 7.91 7.90
CA LYS A 160 -19.46 8.95 8.14
C LYS A 160 -19.61 10.09 7.15
N VAL A 161 -19.33 11.30 7.64
CA VAL A 161 -19.18 12.48 6.77
C VAL A 161 -18.04 12.21 5.78
N PRO A 162 -18.29 12.31 4.46
CA PRO A 162 -17.26 12.10 3.46
C PRO A 162 -16.06 13.02 3.68
N LEU A 163 -14.86 12.44 3.64
CA LEU A 163 -13.64 13.23 3.75
C LEU A 163 -13.53 14.18 2.56
N LYS A 164 -13.17 15.44 2.83
CA LYS A 164 -12.86 16.40 1.77
C LYS A 164 -11.63 15.92 0.99
N PRO A 165 -11.60 16.04 -0.35
CA PRO A 165 -10.40 15.75 -1.12
C PRO A 165 -9.21 16.54 -0.58
N THR A 166 -8.05 15.90 -0.52
CA THR A 166 -6.83 16.57 -0.07
C THR A 166 -6.37 17.58 -1.13
N ILE A 167 -5.91 18.75 -0.69
CA ILE A 167 -5.37 19.79 -1.58
C ILE A 167 -3.85 19.84 -1.38
N LEU A 168 -3.10 19.62 -2.45
CA LEU A 168 -1.64 19.77 -2.42
C LEU A 168 -1.26 21.17 -2.93
N LYS A 169 -0.45 21.92 -2.16
CA LYS A 169 0.07 23.23 -2.59
C LYS A 169 1.54 23.11 -3.00
N LYS A 170 1.92 23.89 -4.01
CA LYS A 170 3.33 24.07 -4.37
C LYS A 170 4.06 24.78 -3.22
N THR A 171 5.15 24.21 -2.75
CA THR A 171 5.96 24.79 -1.67
C THR A 171 6.77 25.98 -2.20
N LYS A 172 7.22 26.85 -1.30
CA LYS A 172 7.94 28.07 -1.70
C LYS A 172 9.40 27.80 -2.08
N LYS A 173 10.02 26.79 -1.47
CA LYS A 173 11.44 26.48 -1.63
C LYS A 173 11.65 24.99 -1.85
N LEU A 174 12.48 24.66 -2.82
CA LEU A 174 12.97 23.31 -3.08
C LEU A 174 14.35 23.18 -2.41
N GLU A 175 14.44 22.41 -1.33
CA GLU A 175 15.68 22.19 -0.57
C GLU A 175 15.82 20.71 -0.22
N LEU A 176 17.05 20.19 -0.25
CA LEU A 176 17.37 18.85 0.23
C LEU A 176 17.64 18.91 1.74
N ILE A 177 17.07 17.98 2.50
CA ILE A 177 17.25 17.90 3.95
C ILE A 177 18.39 16.95 4.31
N PHE A 178 18.62 15.91 3.52
CA PHE A 178 19.59 14.86 3.76
C PHE A 178 20.68 14.83 2.68
N LYS A 179 21.94 14.74 3.12
CA LYS A 179 23.10 14.72 2.20
C LYS A 179 23.30 13.38 1.48
N ASN A 180 22.78 12.28 2.03
CA ASN A 180 23.06 10.90 1.60
C ASN A 180 21.87 10.24 0.88
N SER A 181 21.02 11.04 0.23
CA SER A 181 19.93 10.53 -0.59
C SER A 181 20.44 9.73 -1.80
N ILE A 182 19.88 8.55 -2.04
CA ILE A 182 20.23 7.70 -3.19
C ILE A 182 19.28 7.91 -4.38
N ASN A 183 19.74 7.53 -5.57
CA ASN A 183 18.88 7.42 -6.74
C ASN A 183 18.00 6.15 -6.63
N PRO A 184 16.69 6.20 -6.95
CA PRO A 184 15.82 5.02 -6.98
C PRO A 184 16.39 3.81 -7.73
N LYS A 185 17.16 4.05 -8.81
CA LYS A 185 17.81 2.99 -9.62
C LYS A 185 18.73 2.06 -8.82
N LYS A 186 19.22 2.49 -7.64
CA LYS A 186 20.00 1.63 -6.74
C LYS A 186 19.17 0.52 -6.07
N ILE A 187 17.83 0.61 -6.08
CA ILE A 187 16.91 -0.38 -5.51
C ILE A 187 16.59 -1.51 -6.52
N LEU A 188 16.84 -1.28 -7.81
CA LEU A 188 16.50 -2.21 -8.89
C LEU A 188 17.12 -3.60 -8.65
N PRO A 189 16.42 -4.70 -9.00
CA PRO A 189 17.00 -6.05 -8.94
C PRO A 189 18.32 -6.13 -9.71
N LYS A 190 19.30 -6.86 -9.17
CA LYS A 190 20.63 -7.00 -9.80
C LYS A 190 20.56 -7.72 -11.16
N LYS A 191 19.62 -8.65 -11.30
CA LYS A 191 19.38 -9.43 -12.52
C LYS A 191 18.27 -8.80 -13.35
N ASN A 192 18.41 -8.81 -14.67
CA ASN A 192 17.50 -8.16 -15.61
C ASN A 192 16.19 -8.94 -15.90
N TRP A 193 15.85 -9.96 -15.11
CA TRP A 193 14.64 -10.78 -15.34
C TRP A 193 13.36 -9.94 -15.25
N TYR A 194 13.38 -8.82 -14.49
CA TYR A 194 12.24 -7.90 -14.34
C TYR A 194 11.86 -7.18 -15.64
N LYS A 195 12.74 -7.12 -16.66
CA LYS A 195 12.49 -6.36 -17.89
C LYS A 195 11.20 -6.79 -18.58
N LYS A 196 10.81 -8.05 -18.44
CA LYS A 196 9.54 -8.57 -18.97
C LYS A 196 8.31 -7.90 -18.36
N PHE A 197 8.37 -7.46 -17.10
CA PHE A 197 7.27 -6.75 -16.43
C PHE A 197 6.96 -5.41 -17.08
N GLU A 198 7.93 -4.77 -17.74
CA GLU A 198 7.75 -3.50 -18.45
C GLU A 198 6.76 -3.61 -19.61
N LYS A 199 6.49 -4.83 -20.10
CA LYS A 199 5.46 -5.10 -21.11
C LYS A 199 4.04 -5.08 -20.54
N TYR A 200 3.90 -5.38 -19.24
CA TYR A 200 2.61 -5.65 -18.59
C TYR A 200 2.19 -4.53 -17.64
N TRP A 201 3.16 -3.80 -17.06
CA TRP A 201 2.91 -2.90 -15.95
C TRP A 201 3.63 -1.56 -16.12
N SER A 202 2.91 -0.49 -15.78
CA SER A 202 3.45 0.86 -15.63
C SER A 202 3.18 1.34 -14.20
N PRO A 203 4.15 1.20 -13.26
CA PRO A 203 3.96 1.46 -11.82
C PRO A 203 3.82 2.95 -11.44
N THR A 204 2.79 3.64 -11.93
CA THR A 204 2.54 5.08 -11.72
C THR A 204 1.15 5.36 -11.14
N GLU A 205 0.97 6.48 -10.44
CA GLU A 205 -0.36 6.95 -10.02
C GLU A 205 -1.28 7.19 -11.23
N THR A 206 -0.72 7.76 -12.30
CA THR A 206 -1.47 8.04 -13.53
C THR A 206 -2.06 6.76 -14.14
N GLU A 207 -1.26 5.69 -14.22
CA GLU A 207 -1.76 4.40 -14.73
C GLU A 207 -2.81 3.80 -13.79
N ALA A 208 -2.61 3.86 -12.46
CA ALA A 208 -3.57 3.37 -11.47
C ALA A 208 -4.96 4.03 -11.66
N LEU A 209 -4.98 5.35 -11.86
CA LEU A 209 -6.20 6.12 -12.11
C LEU A 209 -6.83 5.75 -13.46
N LYS A 210 -6.01 5.58 -14.51
CA LYS A 210 -6.47 5.21 -15.85
C LYS A 210 -7.12 3.83 -15.83
N ILE A 211 -6.46 2.79 -15.32
CA ILE A 211 -7.01 1.43 -15.31
C ILE A 211 -8.27 1.33 -14.45
N THR A 212 -8.35 2.11 -13.36
CA THR A 212 -9.55 2.19 -12.52
C THR A 212 -10.73 2.76 -13.32
N LYS A 213 -10.52 3.87 -14.03
CA LYS A 213 -11.55 4.49 -14.88
C LYS A 213 -11.98 3.56 -16.01
N GLU A 214 -11.03 2.90 -16.67
CA GLU A 214 -11.33 1.97 -17.76
C GLU A 214 -12.08 0.74 -17.27
N PHE A 215 -11.71 0.19 -16.11
CA PHE A 215 -12.42 -0.91 -15.47
C PHE A 215 -13.86 -0.53 -15.15
N ILE A 216 -14.08 0.61 -14.49
CA ILE A 216 -15.41 1.12 -14.15
C ILE A 216 -16.25 1.35 -15.43
N LYS A 217 -15.65 1.89 -16.49
CA LYS A 217 -16.37 2.18 -17.72
C LYS A 217 -16.73 0.92 -18.53
N LYS A 218 -15.84 -0.08 -18.58
CA LYS A 218 -15.92 -1.17 -19.58
C LYS A 218 -16.16 -2.56 -18.99
N LYS A 219 -15.79 -2.80 -17.74
CA LYS A 219 -15.68 -4.16 -17.17
C LYS A 219 -16.54 -4.37 -15.93
N ILE A 220 -16.75 -3.35 -15.11
CA ILE A 220 -17.39 -3.50 -13.80
C ILE A 220 -18.81 -4.09 -13.87
N GLU A 221 -19.58 -3.80 -14.92
CA GLU A 221 -20.94 -4.32 -15.09
C GLU A 221 -20.94 -5.86 -15.17
N ARG A 222 -20.02 -6.43 -15.97
CA ARG A 222 -19.84 -7.88 -16.17
C ARG A 222 -18.85 -8.51 -15.19
N TYR A 223 -18.33 -7.75 -14.22
CA TYR A 223 -17.33 -8.24 -13.27
C TYR A 223 -17.82 -9.46 -12.49
N GLY A 224 -19.10 -9.47 -12.13
CA GLY A 224 -19.71 -10.57 -11.38
C GLY A 224 -19.78 -11.90 -12.13
N ASP A 225 -19.62 -11.88 -13.46
CA ASP A 225 -19.71 -13.07 -14.33
C ASP A 225 -18.35 -13.42 -14.94
N THR A 226 -17.41 -12.48 -15.01
CA THR A 226 -16.10 -12.69 -15.66
C THR A 226 -14.95 -12.93 -14.68
N ARG A 227 -15.09 -12.55 -13.40
CA ARG A 227 -13.99 -12.62 -12.40
C ARG A 227 -13.49 -14.02 -12.08
N ASP A 228 -14.32 -15.05 -12.29
CA ASP A 228 -14.01 -16.44 -11.92
C ASP A 228 -13.27 -17.19 -13.04
N PHE A 229 -13.13 -16.57 -14.23
CA PHE A 229 -12.51 -17.18 -15.41
C PHE A 229 -11.14 -16.56 -15.70
N PRO A 230 -10.02 -17.25 -15.43
CA PRO A 230 -8.67 -16.68 -15.55
C PRO A 230 -8.26 -16.39 -17.00
N ASN A 231 -8.88 -17.04 -17.99
CA ASN A 231 -8.65 -16.76 -19.41
C ASN A 231 -9.36 -15.48 -19.90
N ILE A 232 -10.22 -14.86 -19.07
CA ILE A 232 -10.93 -13.63 -19.38
C ILE A 232 -10.26 -12.49 -18.62
N GLU A 233 -9.97 -11.39 -19.30
CA GLU A 233 -9.44 -10.17 -18.67
C GLU A 233 -10.55 -9.38 -17.94
N GLY A 234 -11.21 -10.02 -16.97
CA GLY A 234 -12.40 -9.51 -16.27
C GLY A 234 -12.10 -8.64 -15.04
N THR A 235 -10.92 -8.74 -14.44
CA THR A 235 -10.58 -8.03 -13.19
C THR A 235 -9.95 -6.65 -13.44
N SER A 236 -9.82 -5.85 -12.38
CA SER A 236 -9.30 -4.47 -12.46
C SER A 236 -7.77 -4.38 -12.52
N LYS A 237 -7.04 -5.45 -12.15
CA LYS A 237 -5.57 -5.46 -12.00
C LYS A 237 -5.01 -4.34 -11.09
N ILE A 238 -5.82 -3.83 -10.15
CA ILE A 238 -5.47 -2.67 -9.30
C ILE A 238 -4.66 -3.03 -8.04
N SER A 239 -4.52 -4.32 -7.71
CA SER A 239 -3.92 -4.80 -6.46
C SER A 239 -2.51 -4.28 -6.17
N PRO A 240 -1.52 -4.28 -7.11
CA PRO A 240 -0.19 -3.76 -6.80
C PRO A 240 -0.20 -2.23 -6.60
N PHE A 241 -1.07 -1.51 -7.30
CA PHE A 241 -1.25 -0.05 -7.14
C PHE A 241 -1.86 0.31 -5.78
N LEU A 242 -2.77 -0.52 -5.26
CA LEU A 242 -3.29 -0.37 -3.90
C LEU A 242 -2.21 -0.68 -2.86
N LYS A 243 -1.39 -1.72 -3.07
CA LYS A 243 -0.36 -2.15 -2.12
C LYS A 243 0.76 -1.11 -1.98
N HIS A 244 1.21 -0.53 -3.09
CA HIS A 244 2.26 0.48 -3.07
C HIS A 244 1.72 1.92 -2.96
N GLY A 245 0.40 2.08 -2.93
CA GLY A 245 -0.26 3.32 -2.60
C GLY A 245 -0.31 4.36 -3.71
N GLN A 246 -0.13 3.94 -4.97
CA GLN A 246 -0.33 4.76 -6.18
C GLN A 246 -1.80 5.17 -6.36
N ILE A 247 -2.73 4.51 -5.67
CA ILE A 247 -4.13 4.91 -5.61
C ILE A 247 -4.69 4.68 -4.20
N SER A 248 -5.53 5.61 -3.73
CA SER A 248 -6.27 5.42 -2.49
C SER A 248 -7.51 4.54 -2.74
N VAL A 249 -7.81 3.64 -1.80
CA VAL A 249 -9.07 2.89 -1.80
C VAL A 249 -10.29 3.82 -1.77
N GLU A 250 -10.16 4.99 -1.12
CA GLU A 250 -11.17 6.05 -1.12
C GLU A 250 -11.39 6.63 -2.53
N THR A 251 -10.33 6.75 -3.33
CA THR A 251 -10.46 7.19 -4.73
C THR A 251 -11.27 6.17 -5.54
N ILE A 252 -10.96 4.87 -5.39
CA ILE A 252 -11.68 3.80 -6.09
C ILE A 252 -13.15 3.77 -5.65
N TRP A 253 -13.41 3.84 -4.34
CA TRP A 253 -14.75 3.86 -3.80
C TRP A 253 -15.58 5.03 -4.37
N ARG A 254 -15.04 6.24 -4.32
CA ARG A 254 -15.72 7.43 -4.87
C ARG A 254 -16.01 7.29 -6.36
N SER A 255 -15.02 6.85 -7.16
CA SER A 255 -15.26 6.61 -8.59
C SER A 255 -16.31 5.55 -8.86
N CYS A 256 -16.41 4.51 -8.02
CA CYS A 256 -17.48 3.51 -8.15
C CYS A 256 -18.83 4.07 -7.69
N SER A 257 -18.86 4.97 -6.72
CA SER A 257 -20.11 5.55 -6.19
C SER A 257 -20.88 6.39 -7.21
N GLU A 258 -20.17 6.95 -8.20
CA GLU A 258 -20.70 7.74 -9.32
C GLU A 258 -21.41 6.89 -10.40
N ILE A 259 -21.30 5.56 -10.33
CA ILE A 259 -21.98 4.65 -11.26
C ILE A 259 -23.50 4.73 -11.05
N LYS A 260 -24.23 5.02 -12.13
CA LYS A 260 -25.70 5.12 -12.11
C LYS A 260 -26.38 3.77 -11.88
N ASN A 261 -25.98 2.73 -12.62
CA ASN A 261 -26.56 1.39 -12.51
C ASN A 261 -25.69 0.48 -11.62
N LYS A 262 -26.07 0.36 -10.35
CA LYS A 262 -25.35 -0.44 -9.33
C LYS A 262 -25.82 -1.90 -9.34
N GLY A 263 -25.54 -2.62 -10.42
CA GLY A 263 -25.90 -4.03 -10.61
C GLY A 263 -24.98 -5.04 -9.89
N LYS A 264 -25.12 -6.34 -10.23
CA LYS A 264 -24.36 -7.46 -9.67
C LYS A 264 -22.84 -7.25 -9.72
N GLY A 265 -22.32 -6.80 -10.86
CA GLY A 265 -20.88 -6.59 -11.03
C GLY A 265 -20.31 -5.50 -10.12
N TYR A 266 -21.00 -4.36 -10.00
CA TYR A 266 -20.66 -3.32 -9.02
C TYR A 266 -20.61 -3.88 -7.60
N ARG A 267 -21.68 -4.57 -7.18
CA ARG A 267 -21.78 -5.11 -5.81
C ARG A 267 -20.67 -6.12 -5.50
N LYS A 268 -20.34 -6.99 -6.45
CA LYS A 268 -19.22 -7.92 -6.32
C LYS A 268 -17.88 -7.19 -6.20
N TYR A 269 -17.64 -6.17 -7.02
CA TYR A 269 -16.39 -5.40 -6.95
C TYR A 269 -16.23 -4.66 -5.62
N ILE A 270 -17.29 -4.04 -5.10
CA ILE A 270 -17.28 -3.41 -3.78
C ILE A 270 -16.99 -4.43 -2.67
N ASN A 271 -17.51 -5.65 -2.76
CA ASN A 271 -17.19 -6.71 -1.80
C ASN A 271 -15.70 -7.10 -1.83
N GLU A 272 -15.02 -7.04 -2.99
CA GLU A 272 -13.58 -7.29 -3.05
C GLU A 272 -12.75 -6.20 -2.37
N LEU A 273 -13.20 -4.93 -2.43
CA LEU A 273 -12.62 -3.88 -1.57
C LEU A 273 -12.86 -4.22 -0.09
N GLY A 274 -14.05 -4.75 0.23
CA GLY A 274 -14.34 -5.26 1.56
C GLY A 274 -13.43 -6.41 2.01
N TRP A 275 -13.06 -7.32 1.13
CA TRP A 275 -12.13 -8.42 1.44
C TRP A 275 -10.75 -7.90 1.82
N ARG A 276 -10.30 -6.80 1.19
CA ARG A 276 -9.08 -6.10 1.57
C ARG A 276 -9.20 -5.48 2.97
N GLU A 277 -10.29 -4.77 3.26
CA GLU A 277 -10.54 -4.19 4.59
C GLU A 277 -10.62 -5.28 5.67
N PHE A 278 -11.25 -6.42 5.34
CA PHE A 278 -11.35 -7.57 6.24
C PHE A 278 -9.99 -8.20 6.50
N SER A 279 -9.13 -8.31 5.49
CA SER A 279 -7.75 -8.80 5.64
C SER A 279 -6.94 -7.91 6.60
N HIS A 280 -7.03 -6.58 6.46
CA HIS A 280 -6.42 -5.65 7.42
C HIS A 280 -7.00 -5.82 8.83
N SER A 281 -8.32 -6.01 8.97
CA SER A 281 -8.94 -6.27 10.27
C SER A 281 -8.41 -7.56 10.91
N LEU A 282 -8.31 -8.65 10.15
CA LEU A 282 -7.85 -9.94 10.64
C LEU A 282 -6.41 -9.87 11.15
N ILE A 283 -5.47 -9.36 10.36
CA ILE A 283 -4.05 -9.33 10.77
C ILE A 283 -3.80 -8.38 11.96
N ASN A 284 -4.64 -7.37 12.16
CA ASN A 284 -4.50 -6.44 13.29
C ASN A 284 -5.19 -6.94 14.57
N ASN A 285 -6.26 -7.73 14.46
CA ASN A 285 -6.94 -8.33 15.61
C ASN A 285 -6.36 -9.71 16.00
N PHE A 286 -5.73 -10.42 15.05
CA PHE A 286 -5.14 -11.76 15.22
C PHE A 286 -3.71 -11.79 14.62
N PRO A 287 -2.77 -10.95 15.09
CA PRO A 287 -1.43 -10.82 14.50
C PRO A 287 -0.61 -12.12 14.49
N GLU A 288 -0.95 -13.10 15.32
CA GLU A 288 -0.37 -14.44 15.32
C GLU A 288 -0.50 -15.16 13.96
N MET A 289 -1.52 -14.84 13.17
CA MET A 289 -1.75 -15.45 11.86
C MET A 289 -0.66 -15.10 10.83
N LEU A 290 0.14 -14.07 11.07
CA LEU A 290 1.28 -13.70 10.20
C LEU A 290 2.46 -14.66 10.35
N LYS A 291 2.50 -15.47 11.42
CA LYS A 291 3.62 -16.36 11.74
C LYS A 291 3.24 -17.84 11.79
N GLY A 292 1.94 -18.16 11.82
CA GLY A 292 1.47 -19.52 11.94
C GLY A 292 -0.02 -19.65 11.68
N ASN A 293 -0.57 -20.82 12.02
CA ASN A 293 -1.98 -21.09 11.75
C ASN A 293 -2.89 -20.28 12.68
N LEU A 294 -3.94 -19.69 12.09
CA LEU A 294 -5.02 -19.06 12.84
C LEU A 294 -5.80 -20.11 13.66
N ARG A 295 -6.00 -21.28 13.08
CA ARG A 295 -6.60 -22.45 13.73
C ARG A 295 -5.50 -23.38 14.22
N LYS A 296 -5.37 -23.50 15.55
CA LYS A 296 -4.26 -24.20 16.20
C LYS A 296 -4.27 -25.69 15.97
N GLU A 297 -5.42 -26.27 15.65
CA GLU A 297 -5.52 -27.67 15.23
C GLU A 297 -4.60 -28.02 14.04
N PHE A 298 -4.32 -27.07 13.15
CA PHE A 298 -3.44 -27.29 11.99
C PHE A 298 -1.94 -27.19 12.30
N ASP A 299 -1.55 -26.83 13.53
CA ASP A 299 -0.13 -26.81 13.93
C ASP A 299 0.49 -28.23 13.92
N TYR A 300 -0.35 -29.25 14.09
CA TYR A 300 0.05 -30.67 14.07
C TYR A 300 -0.23 -31.36 12.73
N PHE A 301 -0.61 -30.62 11.68
CA PHE A 301 -0.89 -31.22 10.39
C PHE A 301 0.39 -31.83 9.79
N PRO A 302 0.40 -33.13 9.42
CA PRO A 302 1.62 -33.85 9.05
C PRO A 302 2.04 -33.54 7.60
N TRP A 303 2.54 -32.32 7.36
CA TRP A 303 3.03 -31.91 6.04
C TRP A 303 4.21 -32.77 5.57
N ILE A 304 4.11 -33.31 4.36
CA ILE A 304 5.21 -34.04 3.72
C ILE A 304 6.26 -33.05 3.24
N LYS A 305 7.50 -33.16 3.75
CA LYS A 305 8.65 -32.39 3.28
C LYS A 305 9.21 -33.02 2.02
N ASN A 306 8.82 -32.51 0.85
CA ASN A 306 9.32 -32.98 -0.44
C ASN A 306 9.81 -31.83 -1.33
N ASN A 307 11.13 -31.64 -1.38
CA ASN A 307 11.76 -30.56 -2.15
C ASN A 307 11.53 -30.70 -3.67
N LYS A 308 11.44 -31.93 -4.18
CA LYS A 308 11.18 -32.18 -5.60
C LYS A 308 9.80 -31.68 -6.00
N TYR A 309 8.78 -31.96 -5.20
CA TYR A 309 7.41 -31.49 -5.45
C TYR A 309 7.29 -29.97 -5.30
N LEU A 310 7.92 -29.39 -4.28
CA LEU A 310 7.94 -27.95 -4.12
C LEU A 310 8.59 -27.24 -5.31
N LEU A 311 9.70 -27.77 -5.83
CA LEU A 311 10.38 -27.18 -6.99
C LEU A 311 9.55 -27.32 -8.27
N ALA A 312 8.92 -28.49 -8.49
CA ALA A 312 8.02 -28.69 -9.62
C ALA A 312 6.85 -27.70 -9.60
N TRP A 313 6.23 -27.48 -8.43
CA TRP A 313 5.17 -26.48 -8.28
C TRP A 313 5.69 -25.05 -8.53
N LYS A 314 6.80 -24.65 -7.91
CA LYS A 314 7.40 -23.31 -8.11
C LYS A 314 7.71 -22.99 -9.58
N ASN A 315 8.07 -24.00 -10.37
CA ASN A 315 8.42 -23.86 -11.78
C ASN A 315 7.23 -24.07 -12.74
N GLY A 316 6.03 -24.38 -12.23
CA GLY A 316 4.88 -24.73 -13.06
C GLY A 316 5.14 -25.97 -13.93
N MET A 317 5.64 -27.04 -13.30
CA MET A 317 5.95 -28.35 -13.89
C MET A 317 5.32 -29.49 -13.10
N THR A 318 4.11 -29.28 -12.58
CA THR A 318 3.37 -30.28 -11.80
C THR A 318 2.73 -31.35 -12.68
N GLY A 319 2.52 -31.06 -13.97
CA GLY A 319 1.76 -31.91 -14.89
C GLY A 319 0.26 -31.60 -14.88
N TYR A 320 -0.21 -30.67 -14.05
CA TYR A 320 -1.59 -30.19 -14.01
C TYR A 320 -1.68 -28.83 -14.72
N PRO A 321 -2.28 -28.75 -15.92
CA PRO A 321 -2.19 -27.56 -16.78
C PRO A 321 -2.64 -26.24 -16.13
N ILE A 322 -3.73 -26.25 -15.36
CA ILE A 322 -4.25 -25.04 -14.70
C ILE A 322 -3.31 -24.52 -13.61
N VAL A 323 -2.65 -25.42 -12.88
CA VAL A 323 -1.66 -25.07 -11.85
C VAL A 323 -0.41 -24.52 -12.52
N ASP A 324 0.09 -25.23 -13.53
CA ASP A 324 1.30 -24.86 -14.25
C ASP A 324 1.15 -23.52 -14.98
N ALA A 325 0.00 -23.25 -15.58
CA ALA A 325 -0.32 -21.96 -16.19
C ALA A 325 -0.25 -20.81 -15.18
N GLY A 326 -0.87 -20.95 -14.00
CA GLY A 326 -0.85 -19.92 -12.97
C GLY A 326 0.56 -19.64 -12.43
N MET A 327 1.35 -20.69 -12.20
CA MET A 327 2.73 -20.51 -11.72
C MET A 327 3.65 -19.88 -12.76
N ARG A 328 3.42 -20.17 -14.05
CA ARG A 328 4.15 -19.52 -15.15
C ARG A 328 3.71 -18.07 -15.35
N GLU A 329 2.42 -17.75 -15.21
CA GLU A 329 1.91 -16.38 -15.24
C GLU A 329 2.47 -15.55 -14.08
N LEU A 330 2.52 -16.12 -12.86
CA LEU A 330 3.15 -15.49 -11.69
C LEU A 330 4.62 -15.19 -11.96
N TYR A 331 5.36 -16.12 -12.55
CA TYR A 331 6.76 -15.88 -12.90
C TYR A 331 6.91 -14.84 -14.01
N GLU A 332 6.02 -14.85 -15.01
CA GLU A 332 6.14 -14.01 -16.20
C GLU A 332 5.68 -12.57 -15.99
N THR A 333 4.61 -12.40 -15.25
CA THR A 333 3.93 -11.11 -15.11
C THR A 333 3.98 -10.56 -13.68
N GLY A 334 4.40 -11.35 -12.69
CA GLY A 334 4.41 -10.97 -11.27
C GLY A 334 3.10 -11.33 -10.59
#